data_AF-A0A0F9Q257-F1
#
_entry.id   AF-A0A0F9Q257-F1
#
_cell.length_a   1.000
_cell.length_b   1.000
_cell.length_c   1.000
_cell.angle_alpha   90.00
_cell.angle_beta   90.00
_cell.angle_gamma   90.00
#
_symmetry.space_group_name_H-M   'P 1'
#
loop_
_entity.id
_entity.type
_entity.pdbx_description
1 polymer ?
#
loop_
_entity_poly.entity_id
_entity_poly.type
_entity_poly.pdbx_seq_one_letter_code
_entity_poly.pdbx_strand_id
1 'polypeptide(L)'
;MLNNKKNCIKLGITQNCIDVFAHFSHLPYAILLDSANSNHINSRFDIIAIEPQSTLEVKNNKSFLNNIESSDNCFEIMNNELSHLDKTKAGYDLPFNGGWLGYFGYDLGRTIENIPTRAIEDINLPQMAIGLYLDALIYDKQQQSWFYVSQP
;
A
#
# COMPACT_ATOMS: atom_id res chain seq x y z
N MET A 1 8.62 -11.29 22.47
CA MET A 1 8.69 -12.48 21.59
C MET A 1 7.28 -12.94 21.30
N LEU A 2 6.59 -12.29 20.35
CA LEU A 2 5.34 -12.82 19.80
C LEU A 2 5.73 -14.02 18.92
N ASN A 3 5.05 -15.15 19.10
CA ASN A 3 5.32 -16.38 18.36
C ASN A 3 5.32 -16.14 16.84
N ASN A 4 6.48 -16.31 16.19
CA ASN A 4 6.74 -16.35 14.74
C ASN A 4 6.01 -17.52 14.00
N LYS A 5 4.78 -17.87 14.39
CA LYS A 5 4.00 -18.97 13.79
C LYS A 5 2.66 -18.55 13.21
N LYS A 6 2.31 -17.27 13.28
CA LYS A 6 1.06 -16.78 12.69
C LYS A 6 1.33 -15.47 11.93
N ASN A 7 1.52 -15.61 10.61
CA ASN A 7 1.51 -14.50 9.65
C ASN A 7 0.15 -13.77 9.57
N CYS A 8 -0.88 -14.30 10.26
CA CYS A 8 -2.20 -13.68 10.35
C CYS A 8 -2.86 -13.99 11.69
N ILE A 9 -3.43 -12.97 12.32
CA ILE A 9 -4.18 -13.07 13.58
C ILE A 9 -5.51 -12.32 13.48
N LYS A 10 -6.59 -12.92 14.00
CA LYS A 10 -7.86 -12.23 14.20
C LYS A 10 -7.77 -11.32 15.42
N LEU A 11 -8.29 -10.10 15.30
CA LEU A 11 -8.26 -9.08 16.36
C LEU A 11 -9.64 -8.88 17.00
N GLY A 12 -9.63 -8.45 18.26
CA GLY A 12 -10.83 -8.08 19.02
C GLY A 12 -11.22 -6.60 18.91
N ILE A 13 -10.84 -5.94 17.81
CA ILE A 13 -11.18 -4.53 17.55
C ILE A 13 -12.68 -4.44 17.20
N THR A 14 -13.37 -3.44 17.78
CA THR A 14 -14.82 -3.25 17.58
C THR A 14 -15.15 -1.94 16.85
N GLN A 15 -14.18 -1.03 16.77
CA GLN A 15 -14.28 0.23 16.06
C GLN A 15 -14.39 0.02 14.54
N ASN A 16 -15.04 0.98 13.86
CA ASN A 16 -15.10 0.98 12.40
C ASN A 16 -13.75 1.41 11.78
N CYS A 17 -13.63 1.25 10.46
CA CYS A 17 -12.39 1.52 9.72
C CYS A 17 -11.89 2.97 9.88
N ILE A 18 -12.80 3.96 9.83
CA ILE A 18 -12.45 5.37 9.93
C ILE A 18 -11.91 5.69 11.33
N ASP A 19 -12.58 5.20 12.38
CA ASP A 19 -12.17 5.42 13.77
C ASP A 19 -10.81 4.77 14.06
N VAL A 20 -10.56 3.58 13.52
CA VAL A 20 -9.25 2.93 13.63
C VAL A 20 -8.19 3.75 12.90
N PHE A 21 -8.43 4.12 11.64
CA PHE A 21 -7.47 4.87 10.82
C PHE A 21 -7.18 6.28 11.37
N ALA A 22 -8.14 6.93 12.03
CA ALA A 22 -7.96 8.25 12.62
C ALA A 22 -6.74 8.33 13.55
N HIS A 23 -6.43 7.24 14.28
CA HIS A 23 -5.26 7.14 15.15
C HIS A 23 -3.92 7.23 14.39
N PHE A 24 -3.91 6.88 13.11
CA PHE A 24 -2.71 6.78 12.28
C PHE A 24 -2.68 7.81 11.14
N SER A 25 -3.79 8.49 10.86
CA SER A 25 -3.97 9.40 9.73
C SER A 25 -2.92 10.52 9.61
N HIS A 26 -2.24 10.85 10.71
CA HIS A 26 -1.21 11.87 10.77
C HIS A 26 0.20 11.35 10.41
N LEU A 27 0.39 10.03 10.33
CA LEU A 27 1.68 9.43 10.01
C LEU A 27 1.95 9.58 8.51
N PRO A 28 3.17 9.99 8.10
CA PRO A 28 3.57 9.94 6.71
C PRO A 28 3.37 8.55 6.12
N TYR A 29 2.83 8.47 4.91
CA TYR A 29 2.51 7.19 4.25
C TYR A 29 1.51 6.31 5.02
N ALA A 30 0.70 6.85 5.93
CA ALA A 30 -0.49 6.10 6.37
C ALA A 30 -1.47 5.96 5.21
N ILE A 31 -1.88 4.73 4.91
CA ILE A 31 -2.81 4.39 3.84
C ILE A 31 -4.08 3.78 4.41
N LEU A 32 -5.21 4.26 3.89
CA LEU A 32 -6.51 3.62 4.02
C LEU A 32 -7.06 3.34 2.62
N LEU A 33 -7.34 2.07 2.34
CA LEU A 33 -8.18 1.65 1.21
C LEU A 33 -9.55 1.27 1.76
N ASP A 34 -10.52 2.18 1.63
CA ASP A 34 -11.89 1.99 2.06
C ASP A 34 -12.78 1.62 0.86
N SER A 35 -13.48 0.48 0.97
CA SER A 35 -14.46 0.03 -0.01
C SER A 35 -15.83 0.75 0.09
N ALA A 36 -15.86 1.91 0.76
CA ALA A 36 -16.96 2.88 0.88
C ALA A 36 -18.28 2.30 1.39
N ASN A 37 -18.19 1.22 2.18
CA ASN A 37 -19.34 0.45 2.67
C ASN A 37 -20.42 0.17 1.58
N SER A 38 -19.99 -0.06 0.35
CA SER A 38 -20.91 -0.35 -0.76
C SER A 38 -21.44 -1.78 -0.66
N ASN A 39 -22.61 -2.06 -1.26
CA ASN A 39 -23.13 -3.43 -1.39
C ASN A 39 -22.55 -4.14 -2.63
N HIS A 40 -21.44 -3.64 -3.18
CA HIS A 40 -20.86 -4.16 -4.42
C HIS A 40 -20.04 -5.43 -4.15
N ILE A 41 -20.04 -6.39 -5.07
CA ILE A 41 -19.30 -7.67 -4.91
C ILE A 41 -17.80 -7.47 -4.60
N ASN A 42 -17.20 -6.41 -5.15
CA ASN A 42 -15.78 -6.08 -4.98
C ASN A 42 -15.48 -5.16 -3.78
N SER A 43 -16.37 -5.08 -2.79
CA SER A 43 -16.25 -4.12 -1.66
C SER A 43 -16.00 -4.76 -0.29
N ARG A 44 -15.61 -6.05 -0.28
CA ARG A 44 -15.54 -6.90 0.92
C ARG A 44 -14.54 -6.42 1.97
N PHE A 45 -13.45 -5.79 1.57
CA PHE A 45 -12.32 -5.50 2.45
C PHE A 45 -12.03 -4.02 2.56
N ASP A 46 -11.64 -3.58 3.76
CA ASP A 46 -10.92 -2.33 3.95
C ASP A 46 -9.51 -2.66 4.46
N ILE A 47 -8.51 -1.88 4.04
CA ILE A 47 -7.10 -2.14 4.34
C ILE A 47 -6.47 -0.88 4.92
N ILE A 48 -5.83 -1.01 6.06
CA ILE A 48 -4.98 0.02 6.68
C ILE A 48 -3.55 -0.47 6.71
N ALA A 49 -2.62 0.34 6.21
CA ALA A 49 -1.19 0.08 6.29
C ALA A 49 -0.47 1.36 6.73
N ILE A 50 0.56 1.21 7.55
CA ILE A 50 1.31 2.31 8.17
C ILE A 50 2.79 1.96 8.20
N GLU A 51 3.66 2.97 8.38
CA GLU A 51 5.10 2.78 8.58
C GLU A 51 5.75 1.83 7.54
N PRO A 52 5.75 2.20 6.24
CA PRO A 52 6.34 1.33 5.23
C PRO A 52 7.84 1.08 5.49
N GLN A 53 8.31 -0.12 5.16
CA GLN A 53 9.74 -0.48 5.23
C GLN A 53 10.59 0.41 4.33
N SER A 54 10.07 0.73 3.14
CA SER A 54 10.71 1.60 2.17
C SER A 54 9.67 2.40 1.39
N THR A 55 10.08 3.55 0.88
CA THR A 55 9.23 4.42 0.06
C THR A 55 9.83 4.55 -1.33
N LEU A 56 9.00 4.45 -2.36
CA LEU A 56 9.41 4.67 -3.74
C LEU A 56 8.58 5.82 -4.33
N GLU A 57 9.29 6.85 -4.78
CA GLU A 57 8.68 8.01 -5.44
C GLU A 57 9.19 8.18 -6.86
N VAL A 58 8.36 8.75 -7.73
CA VAL A 58 8.78 9.21 -9.07
C VAL A 58 8.56 10.70 -9.17
N LYS A 59 9.63 11.44 -9.42
CA LYS A 59 9.62 12.90 -9.61
C LYS A 59 10.40 13.24 -10.86
N ASN A 60 9.86 14.07 -11.74
CA ASN A 60 10.52 14.47 -12.99
C ASN A 60 11.01 13.26 -13.82
N ASN A 61 10.20 12.19 -13.90
CA ASN A 61 10.49 10.91 -14.54
C ASN A 61 11.71 10.16 -13.98
N LYS A 62 12.13 10.46 -12.75
CA LYS A 62 13.23 9.79 -12.06
C LYS A 62 12.71 9.04 -10.82
N SER A 63 13.23 7.85 -10.59
CA SER A 63 12.90 7.00 -9.44
C SER A 63 13.73 7.36 -8.22
N PHE A 64 13.09 7.43 -7.05
CA PHE A 64 13.75 7.67 -5.76
C PHE A 64 13.33 6.60 -4.75
N LEU A 65 14.24 5.72 -4.36
CA LEU A 65 14.02 4.75 -3.28
C LEU A 65 14.56 5.34 -1.98
N ASN A 66 13.71 5.52 -0.97
CA ASN A 66 14.05 6.16 0.31
C ASN A 66 14.73 7.52 0.12
N ASN A 67 14.21 8.35 -0.80
CA ASN A 67 14.76 9.65 -1.21
C ASN A 67 16.13 9.62 -1.90
N ILE A 68 16.65 8.44 -2.26
CA ILE A 68 17.89 8.27 -3.02
C ILE A 68 17.54 8.00 -4.49
N GLU A 69 18.06 8.81 -5.40
CA GLU A 69 17.87 8.60 -6.84
C GLU A 69 18.45 7.25 -7.27
N SER A 70 17.67 6.46 -7.98
CA SER A 70 18.08 5.18 -8.55
C SER A 70 18.30 5.30 -10.05
N SER A 71 19.22 4.49 -10.58
CA SER A 71 19.37 4.29 -12.02
C SER A 71 18.25 3.46 -12.62
N ASP A 72 17.61 2.62 -11.81
CA ASP A 72 16.60 1.67 -12.25
C ASP A 72 15.23 2.35 -12.36
N ASN A 73 14.40 1.87 -13.28
CA ASN A 73 13.04 2.39 -13.37
C ASN A 73 12.17 1.89 -12.21
N CYS A 74 11.11 2.62 -11.88
CA CYS A 74 10.31 2.33 -10.69
C CYS A 74 9.69 0.94 -10.70
N PHE A 75 9.29 0.41 -11.87
CA PHE A 75 8.68 -0.91 -11.96
C PHE A 75 9.71 -2.04 -11.78
N GLU A 76 10.96 -1.84 -12.20
CA GLU A 76 12.07 -2.75 -11.89
C GLU A 76 12.33 -2.81 -10.38
N ILE A 77 12.42 -1.65 -9.73
CA ILE A 77 12.58 -1.55 -8.27
C ILE A 77 11.43 -2.26 -7.56
N MET A 78 10.18 -1.98 -7.97
CA MET A 78 9.01 -2.63 -7.37
C MET A 78 9.07 -4.15 -7.48
N ASN A 79 9.40 -4.68 -8.67
CA ASN A 79 9.49 -6.11 -8.90
C ASN A 79 10.64 -6.75 -8.10
N ASN A 80 11.79 -6.08 -8.01
CA ASN A 80 12.92 -6.55 -7.22
C ASN A 80 12.55 -6.68 -5.74
N GLU A 81 11.99 -5.63 -5.14
CA GLU A 81 11.58 -5.64 -3.74
C GLU A 81 10.49 -6.70 -3.45
N LEU A 82 9.51 -6.85 -4.34
CA LEU A 82 8.49 -7.90 -4.23
C LEU A 82 9.08 -9.31 -4.33
N SER A 83 10.19 -9.49 -5.04
CA SER A 83 10.83 -10.81 -5.18
C SER A 83 11.44 -11.32 -3.88
N HIS A 84 11.72 -10.42 -2.93
CA HIS A 84 12.25 -10.74 -1.61
C HIS A 84 11.16 -11.15 -0.60
N LEU A 85 9.89 -10.90 -0.90
CA LEU A 85 8.78 -11.24 0.00
C LEU A 85 8.43 -12.73 -0.05
N ASP A 86 7.93 -13.25 1.07
CA ASP A 86 7.43 -14.61 1.16
C ASP A 86 6.11 -14.74 0.37
N LYS A 87 5.98 -15.83 -0.40
CA LYS A 87 4.84 -16.11 -1.27
C LYS A 87 3.72 -16.90 -0.60
N THR A 88 3.90 -17.28 0.66
CA THR A 88 2.90 -17.95 1.49
C THR A 88 1.68 -17.06 1.60
N LYS A 89 0.51 -17.58 1.24
CA LYS A 89 -0.73 -16.82 1.36
C LYS A 89 -1.05 -16.56 2.84
N ALA A 90 -1.60 -15.39 3.11
CA ALA A 90 -2.22 -15.12 4.40
C ALA A 90 -3.39 -16.10 4.64
N GLY A 91 -3.64 -16.40 5.91
CA GLY A 91 -4.87 -17.10 6.31
C GLY A 91 -6.12 -16.26 6.00
N TYR A 92 -7.30 -16.86 6.16
CA TYR A 92 -8.60 -16.17 6.06
C TYR A 92 -8.94 -15.54 4.70
N ASP A 93 -8.25 -15.95 3.62
CA ASP A 93 -8.50 -15.43 2.26
C ASP A 93 -8.35 -13.90 2.18
N LEU A 94 -7.38 -13.36 2.92
CA LEU A 94 -7.11 -11.93 2.93
C LEU A 94 -6.46 -11.48 1.60
N PRO A 95 -6.84 -10.32 1.04
CA PRO A 95 -6.42 -9.88 -0.29
C PRO A 95 -5.00 -9.31 -0.33
N PHE A 96 -4.42 -9.04 0.83
CA PHE A 96 -3.12 -8.40 0.98
C PHE A 96 -2.32 -9.14 2.05
N ASN A 97 -1.04 -9.37 1.76
CA ASN A 97 -0.10 -10.00 2.66
C ASN A 97 1.25 -9.29 2.52
N GLY A 98 1.27 -7.96 2.59
CA GLY A 98 2.46 -7.17 2.30
C GLY A 98 2.69 -6.92 0.80
N GLY A 99 3.38 -5.82 0.52
CA GLY A 99 3.63 -5.31 -0.83
C GLY A 99 3.50 -3.80 -0.92
N TRP A 100 3.45 -3.30 -2.15
CA TRP A 100 3.37 -1.87 -2.44
C TRP A 100 1.95 -1.35 -2.31
N LEU A 101 1.78 -0.25 -1.57
CA LEU A 101 0.54 0.53 -1.51
C LEU A 101 0.86 2.01 -1.65
N GLY A 102 -0.01 2.77 -2.32
CA GLY A 102 0.10 4.21 -2.47
C GLY A 102 -0.65 4.68 -3.71
N TYR A 103 -0.17 5.74 -4.32
CA TYR A 103 -0.80 6.29 -5.51
C TYR A 103 0.11 6.21 -6.74
N PHE A 104 -0.54 5.99 -7.88
CA PHE A 104 0.04 6.07 -9.22
C PHE A 104 -0.66 7.23 -9.93
N GLY A 105 0.02 8.36 -10.04
CA GLY A 105 -0.53 9.57 -10.64
C GLY A 105 -0.65 9.44 -12.16
N TYR A 106 -1.49 10.27 -12.76
CA TYR A 106 -1.74 10.25 -14.20
C TYR A 106 -0.46 10.44 -15.03
N ASP A 107 0.37 11.43 -14.65
CA ASP A 107 1.61 11.73 -15.35
C ASP A 107 2.70 10.66 -15.18
N LEU A 108 2.52 9.64 -14.33
CA LEU A 108 3.40 8.46 -14.32
C LEU A 108 3.43 7.78 -15.70
N GLY A 109 2.35 7.87 -16.47
CA GLY A 109 2.31 7.36 -17.85
C GLY A 109 3.45 7.89 -18.74
N ARG A 110 4.01 9.07 -18.44
CA ARG A 110 5.14 9.66 -19.18
C ARG A 110 6.47 8.89 -18.98
N THR A 111 6.56 8.01 -17.99
CA THR A 111 7.74 7.14 -17.81
C THR A 111 7.68 5.90 -18.69
N ILE A 112 6.51 5.54 -19.21
CA ILE A 112 6.29 4.36 -20.05
C ILE A 112 5.92 4.72 -21.50
N GLU A 113 5.43 5.93 -21.75
CA GLU A 113 5.01 6.41 -23.06
C GLU A 113 5.63 7.78 -23.40
N ASN A 114 5.94 8.01 -24.67
CA ASN A 114 6.42 9.31 -25.14
C ASN A 114 5.24 10.25 -25.45
N ILE A 115 4.88 11.10 -24.49
CA ILE A 115 3.72 12.00 -24.57
C ILE A 115 4.20 13.46 -24.63
N PRO A 116 3.69 14.30 -25.56
CA PRO A 116 4.03 15.72 -25.61
C PRO A 116 3.72 16.47 -24.29
N THR A 117 4.57 17.42 -23.94
CA THR A 117 4.38 18.30 -22.77
C THR A 117 3.72 19.60 -23.23
N ARG A 118 2.41 19.72 -23.04
CA ARG A 118 1.62 20.91 -23.41
C ARG A 118 0.89 21.55 -22.25
N ALA A 119 0.43 20.73 -21.30
CA ALA A 119 -0.17 21.20 -20.06
C ALA A 119 0.92 21.79 -19.15
N ILE A 120 0.54 22.79 -18.36
CA ILE A 120 1.40 23.38 -17.33
C ILE A 120 1.40 22.42 -16.13
N GLU A 121 2.57 22.17 -15.55
CA GLU A 121 2.71 21.45 -14.28
C GLU A 121 2.50 22.44 -13.13
N ASP A 122 1.25 22.57 -12.68
CA ASP A 122 0.83 23.54 -11.66
C ASP A 122 0.63 22.92 -10.27
N ILE A 123 0.79 21.60 -10.14
CA ILE A 123 0.70 20.85 -8.89
C ILE A 123 2.06 20.22 -8.59
N ASN A 124 2.69 20.63 -7.48
CA ASN A 124 3.93 20.02 -7.01
C ASN A 124 3.65 18.71 -6.26
N LEU A 125 3.30 17.66 -7.01
CA LEU A 125 3.04 16.32 -6.52
C LEU A 125 3.90 15.31 -7.30
N PRO A 126 4.56 14.34 -6.64
CA PRO A 126 5.25 13.27 -7.35
C PRO A 126 4.30 12.53 -8.31
N GLN A 127 4.83 12.05 -9.44
CA GLN A 127 4.08 11.22 -10.39
C GLN A 127 3.66 9.89 -9.77
N MET A 128 4.40 9.41 -8.78
CA MET A 128 4.09 8.22 -7.98
C MET A 128 4.65 8.42 -6.58
N ALA A 129 3.90 8.00 -5.55
CA ALA A 129 4.46 7.79 -4.22
C ALA A 129 3.79 6.56 -3.58
N ILE A 130 4.61 5.55 -3.30
CA ILE A 130 4.18 4.28 -2.73
C ILE A 130 5.11 3.87 -1.59
N GLY A 131 4.57 3.12 -0.63
CA GLY A 131 5.32 2.46 0.43
C GLY A 131 5.30 0.95 0.26
N LEU A 132 6.38 0.28 0.63
CA LEU A 132 6.45 -1.17 0.77
C LEU A 132 6.06 -1.53 2.20
N TYR A 133 4.86 -2.07 2.40
CA TYR A 133 4.36 -2.44 3.72
C TYR A 133 4.53 -3.95 3.91
N LEU A 134 5.10 -4.34 5.05
CA LEU A 134 5.23 -5.76 5.40
C LEU A 134 4.01 -6.28 6.16
N ASP A 135 3.20 -5.39 6.72
CA ASP A 135 2.01 -5.72 7.47
C ASP A 135 0.83 -4.82 7.11
N ALA A 136 -0.36 -5.22 7.55
CA ALA A 136 -1.58 -4.44 7.43
C ALA A 136 -2.63 -4.88 8.46
N LEU A 137 -3.54 -3.95 8.75
CA LEU A 137 -4.83 -4.26 9.35
C LEU A 137 -5.87 -4.37 8.24
N ILE A 138 -6.61 -5.48 8.22
CA ILE A 138 -7.62 -5.76 7.20
C ILE A 138 -8.95 -6.01 7.90
N TYR A 139 -9.96 -5.23 7.53
CA TYR A 139 -11.33 -5.45 7.95
C TYR A 139 -12.06 -6.27 6.88
N ASP A 140 -12.50 -7.47 7.24
CA ASP A 140 -13.38 -8.29 6.40
C ASP A 140 -14.84 -8.00 6.76
N LYS A 141 -15.56 -7.31 5.88
CA LYS A 141 -16.97 -6.94 6.08
C LYS A 141 -17.89 -8.15 6.08
N GLN A 142 -17.54 -9.23 5.38
CA GLN A 142 -18.36 -10.44 5.39
C GLN A 142 -18.27 -11.16 6.73
N GLN A 143 -17.07 -11.19 7.33
CA GLN A 143 -16.85 -11.78 8.65
C GLN A 143 -17.08 -10.80 9.81
N GLN A 144 -17.29 -9.51 9.52
CA GLN A 144 -17.40 -8.43 10.49
C GLN A 144 -16.25 -8.49 11.51
N SER A 145 -15.03 -8.62 11.00
CA SER A 145 -13.86 -8.96 11.81
C SER A 145 -12.61 -8.29 11.30
N TRP A 146 -11.77 -7.83 12.24
CA TRP A 146 -10.43 -7.32 11.96
C TRP A 146 -9.40 -8.44 11.99
N PHE A 147 -8.43 -8.33 11.09
CA PHE A 147 -7.26 -9.18 11.01
C PHE A 147 -5.99 -8.33 10.94
N TYR A 148 -4.94 -8.76 11.63
CA TYR A 148 -3.58 -8.29 11.38
C TYR A 148 -2.85 -9.35 10.58
N VAL A 149 -2.21 -8.93 9.50
CA VAL A 149 -1.40 -9.78 8.63
C VAL A 149 0.01 -9.21 8.58
N SER A 150 1.03 -10.07 8.58
CA SER A 150 2.42 -9.66 8.43
C SER A 150 3.21 -10.68 7.62
N GLN A 151 4.16 -10.17 6.83
CA GLN A 151 5.17 -10.97 6.17
C GLN A 151 5.92 -11.86 7.20
N PRO A 152 6.08 -13.17 6.93
CA PRO A 152 6.78 -14.12 7.80
C PRO A 152 8.24 -13.79 8.11
#